data_AF-A0A935N608-F1
#
_entry.id   AF-A0A935N608-F1
#
_cell.length_a   1.000
_cell.length_b   1.000
_cell.length_c   1.000
_cell.angle_alpha   90.00
_cell.angle_beta   90.00
_cell.angle_gamma   90.00
#
_symmetry.space_group_name_H-M   'P 1'
#
loop_
_entity.id
_entity.type
_entity.pdbx_description
1 polymer ?
#
loop_
_entity_poly.entity_id
_entity_poly.type
_entity_poly.pdbx_seq_one_letter_code
_entity_poly.pdbx_strand_id
1 'polypeptide(L)'
;MATISTISGRAALAQSTSAVDAVASGYYKVSTNPAINWATQKGWYLDLTDLVGQRNVYPVNALRSTVLIDTIAPKPVTGSCTVDGAVRAVTYALNPYTGMCNASYKTLDTNNDNVIDTADTDSCAYAGLGDGLTVSYPKDLAALKPHIRCTWWWRWQWRRPRPRRWPM
;
A
#
# COMPACT_ATOMS: atom_id res chain seq x y z
N MET A 1 -21.22 -3.35 -3.39
CA MET A 1 -20.21 -2.72 -4.27
C MET A 1 -20.08 -1.26 -3.87
N ALA A 2 -18.86 -0.75 -3.68
CA ALA A 2 -18.67 0.68 -3.45
C ALA A 2 -18.93 1.43 -4.77
N THR A 3 -19.82 2.41 -4.75
CA THR A 3 -20.10 3.24 -5.92
C THR A 3 -18.94 4.20 -6.12
N ILE A 4 -18.25 4.10 -7.26
CA ILE A 4 -17.17 5.02 -7.63
C ILE A 4 -17.78 6.42 -7.79
N SER A 5 -17.16 7.44 -7.18
CA SER A 5 -17.61 8.83 -7.38
C SER A 5 -17.53 9.20 -8.87
N THR A 6 -18.65 9.65 -9.42
CA THR A 6 -18.75 10.15 -10.80
C THR A 6 -18.03 11.49 -10.89
N ILE A 7 -16.73 11.44 -11.17
CA ILE A 7 -15.93 12.64 -11.44
C ILE A 7 -16.20 13.05 -12.89
N SER A 8 -16.70 14.27 -13.08
CA SER A 8 -16.83 14.87 -14.42
C SER A 8 -15.44 14.99 -15.08
N GLY A 9 -15.35 14.71 -16.38
CA GLY A 9 -14.10 14.84 -17.14
C GLY A 9 -13.23 13.58 -17.25
N ARG A 10 -13.65 12.44 -16.68
CA ARG A 10 -12.94 11.15 -16.85
C ARG A 10 -12.80 10.70 -18.31
N ALA A 11 -13.66 11.16 -19.21
CA ALA A 11 -13.57 10.88 -20.64
C ALA A 11 -12.29 11.41 -21.30
N ALA A 12 -11.62 12.41 -20.69
CA ALA A 12 -10.34 12.94 -21.15
C ALA A 12 -9.13 12.17 -20.59
N LEU A 13 -9.36 11.10 -19.83
CA LEU A 13 -8.32 10.29 -19.18
C LEU A 13 -8.44 8.83 -19.63
N ALA A 14 -7.32 8.13 -19.72
CA ALA A 14 -7.30 6.69 -19.91
C ALA A 14 -7.63 5.96 -18.61
N GLN A 15 -8.46 4.92 -18.69
CA GLN A 15 -8.75 4.07 -17.53
C GLN A 15 -7.70 2.98 -17.38
N SER A 16 -7.09 2.91 -16.21
CA SER A 16 -6.31 1.77 -15.75
C SER A 16 -7.21 0.87 -14.89
N THR A 17 -7.02 -0.44 -15.01
CA THR A 17 -7.75 -1.46 -14.26
C THR A 17 -6.77 -2.31 -13.46
N SER A 18 -7.08 -2.54 -12.18
CA SER A 18 -6.34 -3.45 -11.31
C SER A 18 -7.02 -4.82 -11.29
N ALA A 19 -6.22 -5.88 -11.31
CA ALA A 19 -6.67 -7.26 -11.18
C ALA A 19 -5.68 -8.07 -10.35
N VAL A 20 -6.18 -9.05 -9.60
CA VAL A 20 -5.33 -9.98 -8.83
C VAL A 20 -4.39 -10.73 -9.77
N ASP A 21 -3.11 -10.84 -9.37
CA ASP A 21 -2.16 -11.68 -10.08
C ASP A 21 -2.48 -13.16 -9.83
N ALA A 22 -2.75 -13.89 -10.92
CA ALA A 22 -3.05 -15.32 -10.86
C ALA A 22 -1.85 -16.17 -10.43
N VAL A 23 -0.63 -15.64 -10.52
CA VAL A 23 0.62 -16.36 -10.22
C VAL A 23 1.12 -16.03 -8.81
N ALA A 24 0.98 -14.78 -8.37
CA ALA A 24 1.48 -14.29 -7.09
C ALA A 24 0.33 -13.87 -6.17
N SER A 25 -0.03 -14.73 -5.20
CA SER A 25 -1.13 -14.45 -4.27
C SER A 25 -0.88 -13.20 -3.42
N GLY A 26 -1.89 -12.32 -3.34
CA GLY A 26 -1.79 -11.04 -2.61
C GLY A 26 -1.20 -9.88 -3.43
N TYR A 27 -0.79 -10.15 -4.68
CA TYR A 27 -0.31 -9.16 -5.62
C TYR A 27 -1.34 -8.83 -6.69
N TYR A 28 -1.16 -7.68 -7.34
CA TYR A 28 -2.06 -7.13 -8.33
C TYR A 28 -1.28 -6.62 -9.54
N LYS A 29 -1.87 -6.81 -10.72
CA LYS A 29 -1.44 -6.22 -11.97
C LYS A 29 -2.39 -5.10 -12.35
N VAL A 30 -1.82 -3.96 -12.72
CA VAL A 30 -2.54 -2.83 -13.26
C VAL A 30 -2.21 -2.72 -14.75
N SER A 31 -3.25 -2.64 -15.58
CA SER A 31 -3.13 -2.50 -17.02
C SER A 31 -4.03 -1.36 -17.52
N THR A 32 -3.63 -0.76 -18.63
CA THR A 32 -4.39 0.29 -19.33
C THR A 32 -4.68 -0.22 -20.73
N ASN A 33 -5.96 -0.46 -21.06
CA ASN A 33 -6.37 -0.97 -22.37
C ASN A 33 -7.63 -0.23 -22.88
N PRO A 34 -7.56 0.50 -24.01
CA PRO A 34 -6.40 0.69 -24.88
C PRO A 34 -5.28 1.53 -24.23
N ALA A 35 -4.06 1.46 -24.77
CA ALA A 35 -2.95 2.32 -24.36
C ALA A 35 -3.31 3.81 -24.49
N ILE A 36 -2.65 4.66 -23.70
CA ILE A 36 -2.96 6.10 -23.65
C ILE A 36 -2.66 6.77 -24.99
N ASN A 37 -3.67 7.43 -25.56
CA ASN A 37 -3.54 8.28 -26.72
C ASN A 37 -3.32 9.74 -26.29
N TRP A 38 -2.07 10.19 -26.24
CA TRP A 38 -1.70 11.56 -25.84
C TRP A 38 -2.19 12.68 -26.76
N ALA A 39 -2.69 12.35 -27.96
CA ALA A 39 -3.30 13.36 -28.83
C ALA A 39 -4.68 13.79 -28.33
N THR A 40 -5.38 12.93 -27.59
CA THR A 40 -6.77 13.16 -27.14
C THR A 40 -6.94 13.06 -25.63
N GLN A 41 -6.10 12.28 -24.96
CA GLN A 41 -6.13 12.06 -23.51
C GLN A 41 -5.06 12.88 -22.80
N LYS A 42 -5.38 13.33 -21.60
CA LYS A 42 -4.54 14.21 -20.77
C LYS A 42 -3.85 13.50 -19.62
N GLY A 43 -4.03 12.18 -19.51
CA GLY A 43 -3.49 11.36 -18.44
C GLY A 43 -4.28 10.08 -18.24
N TRP A 44 -4.16 9.50 -17.06
CA TRP A 44 -4.82 8.26 -16.67
C TRP A 44 -5.45 8.36 -15.28
N TYR A 45 -6.32 7.41 -14.98
CA TYR A 45 -6.85 7.20 -13.63
C TYR A 45 -6.94 5.71 -13.33
N LEU A 46 -6.83 5.38 -12.04
CA LEU A 46 -7.07 4.04 -11.52
C LEU A 46 -8.15 4.17 -10.44
N ASP A 47 -9.24 3.42 -10.59
CA ASP A 47 -10.22 3.30 -9.52
C ASP A 47 -9.72 2.32 -8.46
N LEU A 48 -9.69 2.78 -7.21
CA LEU A 48 -9.21 2.00 -6.06
C LEU A 48 -10.31 1.05 -5.59
N THR A 49 -10.45 -0.08 -6.28
CA THR A 49 -11.50 -1.07 -6.02
C THR A 49 -10.98 -2.40 -5.49
N ASP A 50 -9.67 -2.55 -5.30
CA ASP A 50 -9.05 -3.79 -4.83
C ASP A 50 -9.48 -4.14 -3.40
N LEU A 51 -9.76 -3.11 -2.59
CA LEU A 51 -10.33 -3.25 -1.25
C LEU A 51 -11.57 -2.36 -1.07
N VAL A 52 -12.52 -2.81 -0.25
CA VAL A 52 -13.73 -2.03 0.07
C VAL A 52 -13.35 -0.79 0.88
N GLY A 53 -13.77 0.40 0.42
CA GLY A 53 -13.52 1.67 1.12
C GLY A 53 -12.08 2.18 0.99
N GLN A 54 -11.31 1.60 0.07
CA GLN A 54 -9.95 1.99 -0.25
C GLN A 54 -9.89 3.45 -0.71
N ARG A 55 -8.90 4.17 -0.18
CA ARG A 55 -8.65 5.57 -0.50
C ARG A 55 -7.18 5.90 -0.35
N ASN A 56 -6.72 6.88 -1.13
CA ASN A 56 -5.41 7.45 -0.94
C ASN A 56 -5.47 8.52 0.16
N VAL A 57 -4.62 8.40 1.18
CA VAL A 57 -4.46 9.38 2.27
C VAL A 57 -2.99 9.78 2.42
N TYR A 58 -2.08 8.97 1.89
CA TYR A 58 -0.65 9.18 1.98
C TYR A 58 -0.15 10.00 0.78
N PRO A 59 0.94 10.77 0.96
CA PRO A 59 1.56 11.46 -0.15
C PRO A 59 2.06 10.45 -1.18
N VAL A 60 1.83 10.78 -2.46
CA VAL A 60 2.35 10.01 -3.58
C VAL A 60 3.84 10.31 -3.74
N ASN A 61 4.66 9.26 -3.81
CA ASN A 61 6.12 9.40 -3.92
C ASN A 61 6.58 9.00 -5.33
N ALA A 62 7.15 9.95 -6.08
CA ALA A 62 7.76 9.64 -7.37
C ALA A 62 9.22 9.19 -7.17
N LEU A 63 9.55 7.99 -7.62
CA LEU A 63 10.89 7.42 -7.60
C LEU A 63 11.32 7.07 -9.02
N ARG A 64 12.08 7.97 -9.66
CA ARG A 64 12.55 7.84 -11.06
C ARG A 64 11.39 7.58 -12.02
N SER A 65 11.30 6.38 -12.60
CA SER A 65 10.28 5.95 -13.56
C SER A 65 9.14 5.15 -12.92
N THR A 66 9.01 5.23 -11.59
CA THR A 66 7.92 4.62 -10.82
C THR A 66 7.27 5.66 -9.94
N VAL A 67 5.95 5.59 -9.81
CA VAL A 67 5.19 6.30 -8.79
C VAL A 67 4.70 5.32 -7.73
N LEU A 68 5.01 5.60 -6.48
CA LEU A 68 4.58 4.84 -5.32
C LEU A 68 3.35 5.50 -4.71
N ILE A 69 2.27 4.73 -4.63
CA ILE A 69 0.98 5.16 -4.10
C ILE A 69 0.58 4.18 -3.00
N ASP A 70 0.60 4.67 -1.76
CA ASP A 70 0.12 3.91 -0.61
C ASP A 70 -1.34 4.26 -0.34
N THR A 71 -2.19 3.24 -0.32
CA THR A 71 -3.63 3.42 -0.09
C THR A 71 -4.05 2.63 1.14
N ILE A 72 -5.09 3.11 1.82
CA ILE A 72 -5.65 2.46 3.00
C ILE A 72 -7.11 2.14 2.76
N ALA A 73 -7.56 1.00 3.26
CA ALA A 73 -8.95 0.58 3.27
C ALA A 73 -9.43 0.49 4.73
N PRO A 74 -9.95 1.61 5.29
CA PRO A 74 -10.45 1.64 6.66
C PRO A 74 -11.63 0.69 6.83
N LYS A 75 -11.68 0.03 8.00
CA LYS A 75 -12.85 -0.74 8.43
C LYS A 75 -13.92 0.19 9.01
N PRO A 76 -15.21 -0.18 8.92
CA PRO A 76 -16.25 0.51 9.65
C PRO A 76 -15.94 0.51 11.15
N VAL A 77 -16.15 1.65 11.79
CA VAL A 77 -16.03 1.78 13.23
C VAL A 77 -17.25 1.11 13.86
N THR A 78 -17.05 0.04 14.63
CA THR A 78 -18.14 -0.74 15.26
C THR A 78 -18.44 -0.30 16.70
N GLY A 79 -17.62 0.59 17.28
CA GLY A 79 -17.81 1.22 18.59
C GLY A 79 -16.99 2.50 18.76
N SER A 80 -17.14 3.25 19.85
CA SER A 80 -16.32 4.46 20.09
C SER A 80 -14.83 4.09 20.14
N CYS A 81 -14.11 4.37 19.04
CA CYS A 81 -12.67 4.18 18.86
C CYS A 81 -12.17 2.75 18.65
N THR A 82 -13.03 1.76 18.39
CA THR A 82 -12.60 0.40 18.01
C THR A 82 -12.98 0.07 16.58
N VAL A 83 -12.02 -0.48 15.85
CA VAL A 83 -12.22 -1.10 14.53
C VAL A 83 -12.02 -2.59 14.68
N ASP A 84 -12.99 -3.37 14.20
CA ASP A 84 -12.88 -4.83 14.21
C ASP A 84 -11.97 -5.32 13.07
N GLY A 85 -10.92 -6.04 13.47
CA GLY A 85 -9.98 -6.69 12.56
C GLY A 85 -8.86 -5.78 12.05
N ALA A 86 -7.97 -6.37 11.26
CA ALA A 86 -6.85 -5.65 10.67
C ALA A 86 -7.33 -4.67 9.58
N VAL A 87 -6.85 -3.42 9.68
CA VAL A 87 -6.92 -2.46 8.56
C VAL A 87 -5.98 -2.94 7.48
N ARG A 88 -6.41 -2.84 6.22
CA ARG A 88 -5.64 -3.27 5.07
C ARG A 88 -5.18 -2.07 4.24
N ALA A 89 -4.07 -2.25 3.56
CA ALA A 89 -3.54 -1.29 2.61
C ALA A 89 -3.18 -1.97 1.29
N VAL A 90 -3.16 -1.18 0.22
CA VAL A 90 -2.56 -1.59 -1.05
C VAL A 90 -1.52 -0.56 -1.42
N THR A 91 -0.31 -1.03 -1.71
CA THR A 91 0.76 -0.21 -2.27
C THR A 91 0.84 -0.48 -3.76
N TYR A 92 0.85 0.58 -4.56
CA TYR A 92 1.05 0.52 -6.00
C TYR A 92 2.40 1.12 -6.38
N ALA A 93 3.08 0.50 -7.35
CA ALA A 93 4.34 0.90 -7.95
C ALA A 93 4.13 1.02 -9.47
N LEU A 94 3.46 2.08 -9.91
CA LEU A 94 3.01 2.24 -11.29
C LEU A 94 4.00 3.02 -12.13
N ASN A 95 3.93 2.86 -13.45
CA ASN A 95 4.57 3.77 -14.37
C ASN A 95 3.79 5.11 -14.38
N PRO A 96 4.43 6.26 -14.10
CA PRO A 96 3.74 7.54 -13.99
C PRO A 96 3.15 8.03 -15.32
N TYR A 97 3.71 7.58 -16.45
CA TYR A 97 3.22 7.97 -17.78
C TYR A 97 2.00 7.16 -18.19
N THR A 98 1.99 5.85 -17.92
CA THR A 98 0.97 4.94 -18.48
C THR A 98 -0.08 4.45 -17.48
N GLY A 99 0.15 4.63 -16.17
CA GLY A 99 -0.76 4.17 -15.12
C GLY A 99 -0.83 2.66 -14.94
N MET A 100 0.06 1.91 -15.59
CA MET A 100 0.13 0.45 -15.56
C MET A 100 1.42 -0.03 -14.90
N CYS A 101 1.52 -1.34 -14.67
CA CYS A 101 2.77 -1.96 -14.25
C CYS A 101 3.88 -1.69 -15.27
N ASN A 102 5.12 -1.57 -14.79
CA ASN A 102 6.27 -1.42 -15.68
C ASN A 102 6.54 -2.73 -16.42
N ALA A 103 6.51 -2.68 -17.75
CA ALA A 103 6.82 -3.85 -18.59
C ALA A 103 8.32 -4.14 -18.69
N SER A 104 9.17 -3.14 -18.44
CA SER A 104 10.62 -3.24 -18.67
C SER A 104 11.41 -3.78 -17.47
N TYR A 105 10.85 -3.76 -16.26
CA TYR A 105 11.52 -4.23 -15.05
C TYR A 105 10.50 -4.62 -13.98
N LYS A 106 10.91 -5.52 -13.09
CA LYS A 106 10.08 -5.96 -11.95
C LYS A 106 10.19 -4.96 -10.81
N THR A 107 9.08 -4.75 -10.12
CA THR A 107 8.96 -3.70 -9.10
C THR A 107 8.84 -4.24 -7.69
N LEU A 108 8.41 -5.49 -7.56
CA LEU A 108 8.12 -6.14 -6.28
C LEU A 108 8.77 -7.52 -6.27
N ASP A 109 9.27 -7.92 -5.11
CA ASP A 109 9.70 -9.29 -4.83
C ASP A 109 8.44 -10.13 -4.56
N THR A 110 8.03 -10.89 -5.56
CA THR A 110 6.80 -11.68 -5.59
C THR A 110 7.00 -13.13 -5.17
N ASN A 111 8.24 -13.62 -5.22
CA ASN A 111 8.60 -14.98 -4.85
C ASN A 111 9.21 -15.06 -3.42
N ASN A 112 9.45 -13.92 -2.78
CA ASN A 112 10.01 -13.73 -1.44
C ASN A 112 11.45 -14.29 -1.28
N ASP A 113 12.27 -14.18 -2.32
CA ASP A 113 13.69 -14.56 -2.29
C ASP A 113 14.65 -13.40 -1.90
N ASN A 114 14.11 -12.20 -1.67
CA ASN A 114 14.80 -10.94 -1.35
C ASN A 114 15.49 -10.24 -2.51
N VAL A 115 15.30 -10.73 -3.73
CA VAL A 115 15.93 -10.20 -4.92
C VAL A 115 14.81 -9.85 -5.89
N ILE A 116 14.81 -8.61 -6.37
CA ILE A 116 13.89 -8.23 -7.44
C ILE A 116 14.57 -8.57 -8.76
N ASP A 117 14.16 -9.67 -9.39
CA ASP A 117 14.75 -10.15 -10.65
C ASP A 117 13.73 -10.71 -11.64
N THR A 118 14.19 -11.41 -12.68
CA THR A 118 13.32 -11.96 -13.72
C THR A 118 12.42 -13.11 -13.27
N ALA A 119 12.70 -13.73 -12.12
CA ALA A 119 11.85 -14.75 -11.51
C ALA A 119 10.57 -14.14 -10.92
N ASP A 120 10.54 -12.83 -10.68
CA ASP A 120 9.36 -12.13 -10.21
C ASP A 120 8.31 -11.89 -11.30
N THR A 121 7.06 -11.86 -10.88
CA THR A 121 5.95 -11.49 -11.77
C THR A 121 5.96 -9.99 -12.04
N ASP A 122 5.33 -9.56 -13.13
CA ASP A 122 5.11 -8.15 -13.48
C ASP A 122 4.06 -7.47 -12.59
N SER A 123 3.82 -7.98 -11.39
CA SER A 123 2.97 -7.36 -10.39
C SER A 123 3.56 -6.04 -9.91
N CYS A 124 2.68 -5.05 -9.84
CA CYS A 124 3.03 -3.70 -9.42
C CYS A 124 2.20 -3.22 -8.25
N ALA A 125 1.34 -4.04 -7.68
CA ALA A 125 0.69 -3.75 -6.42
C ALA A 125 0.70 -4.94 -5.47
N TYR A 126 0.69 -4.65 -4.18
CA TYR A 126 0.61 -5.63 -3.11
C TYR A 126 -0.38 -5.17 -2.04
N ALA A 127 -1.22 -6.08 -1.57
CA ALA A 127 -2.10 -5.80 -0.45
C ALA A 127 -1.54 -6.38 0.86
N GLY A 128 -1.34 -5.50 1.84
CA GLY A 128 -0.78 -5.82 3.15
C GLY A 128 -1.62 -5.31 4.32
N LEU A 129 -0.98 -5.18 5.49
CA LEU A 129 -1.53 -4.49 6.64
C LEU A 129 -1.45 -2.97 6.42
N GLY A 130 -2.47 -2.24 6.89
CA GLY A 130 -2.57 -0.78 6.77
C GLY A 130 -1.99 -0.05 7.97
N ASP A 131 -0.81 -0.44 8.44
CA ASP A 131 -0.07 0.18 9.55
C ASP A 131 0.82 1.34 9.10
N GLY A 132 0.82 1.67 7.80
CA GLY A 132 1.72 2.66 7.21
C GLY A 132 3.16 2.16 7.08
N LEU A 133 3.41 0.88 7.36
CA LEU A 133 4.68 0.20 7.23
C LEU A 133 4.66 -0.69 5.99
N THR A 134 5.11 -0.17 4.86
CA THR A 134 5.18 -0.94 3.62
C THR A 134 6.42 -1.86 3.63
N VAL A 135 6.24 -3.18 3.78
CA VAL A 135 7.31 -4.20 3.85
C VAL A 135 7.36 -5.08 2.59
N SER A 136 7.25 -4.49 1.39
CA SER A 136 7.38 -5.23 0.11
C SER A 136 8.47 -4.68 -0.81
N TYR A 137 9.24 -3.71 -0.32
CA TYR A 137 10.52 -3.32 -0.92
C TYR A 137 11.63 -4.19 -0.33
N PRO A 138 12.78 -4.37 -1.00
CA PRO A 138 13.89 -5.17 -0.47
C PRO A 138 14.14 -4.79 0.99
N LYS A 139 14.31 -5.82 1.82
CA LYS A 139 14.30 -5.78 3.30
C LYS A 139 15.29 -4.76 3.88
N ASP A 140 16.25 -4.31 3.09
CA ASP A 140 17.26 -3.31 3.44
C ASP A 140 16.70 -1.88 3.63
N LEU A 141 15.54 -1.54 3.07
CA LEU A 141 14.86 -0.27 3.36
C LEU A 141 13.96 -0.34 4.60
N ALA A 142 13.52 -1.54 5.00
CA ALA A 142 12.83 -1.76 6.27
C ALA A 142 13.78 -1.64 7.49
N ALA A 143 15.09 -1.79 7.27
CA ALA A 143 16.12 -1.66 8.30
C ALA A 143 16.50 -0.22 8.67
N LEU A 144 16.00 0.80 7.94
CA LEU A 144 16.47 2.19 8.08
C LEU A 144 15.51 3.16 8.81
N LYS A 145 14.43 2.73 9.48
CA LYS A 145 13.63 3.67 10.29
C LYS A 145 13.24 3.18 11.68
N PRO A 146 13.31 4.08 12.69
CA PRO A 146 13.16 3.73 14.09
C PRO A 146 11.74 3.23 14.36
N HIS A 147 11.67 2.07 14.99
CA HIS A 147 10.48 1.51 15.58
C HIS A 147 9.68 2.54 16.40
N ILE A 148 8.63 3.12 15.82
CA ILE A 148 7.53 3.66 16.62
C ILE A 148 6.64 2.46 16.93
N ARG A 149 7.00 1.73 17.99
CA ARG A 149 6.08 0.79 18.61
C ARG A 149 5.02 1.62 19.32
N CYS A 150 3.81 1.65 18.78
CA CYS A 150 2.62 1.91 19.59
C CYS A 150 2.48 0.76 20.59
N THR A 151 3.18 0.85 21.72
CA THR A 151 2.94 0.01 22.89
C THR A 151 1.58 0.37 23.46
N TRP A 152 0.55 -0.36 23.02
CA TRP A 152 -0.67 -0.50 23.78
C TRP A 152 -0.36 -1.19 25.11
N TRP A 153 -0.84 -0.55 26.17
CA TRP A 153 -0.78 -0.99 27.55
C TRP A 153 -1.30 -2.43 27.71
N TRP A 154 -0.53 -3.29 28.37
CA TRP A 154 -0.93 -4.00 29.58
C TRP A 154 0.32 -4.61 30.24
N ARG A 155 0.33 -4.57 31.58
CA ARG A 155 1.30 -5.20 32.51
C ARG A 155 2.52 -4.35 32.91
N TRP A 156 2.24 -3.22 33.57
CA TRP A 156 3.15 -2.67 34.58
C TRP A 156 3.07 -3.51 35.86
N GLN A 157 4.06 -4.39 36.06
CA GLN A 157 4.35 -4.98 37.36
C GLN A 157 5.04 -3.92 38.23
N TRP A 158 4.30 -3.31 39.16
CA TRP A 158 4.88 -2.51 40.24
C TRP A 158 5.64 -3.42 41.22
N ARG A 159 6.93 -3.64 41.01
CA ARG A 159 7.84 -3.94 42.12
C ARG A 159 8.14 -2.62 42.82
N ARG A 160 7.48 -2.36 43.95
CA ARG A 160 7.84 -1.25 44.85
C ARG A 160 9.29 -1.45 45.35
N PRO A 161 10.16 -0.44 45.31
CA PRO A 161 11.39 -0.45 46.10
C PRO A 161 11.00 -0.42 47.58
N ARG A 162 11.58 -1.31 48.40
CA ARG A 162 11.49 -1.22 49.86
C ARG A 162 12.16 0.08 50.33
N PRO A 163 11.55 0.90 51.19
CA PRO A 163 12.23 2.06 51.75
C PRO A 163 13.37 1.61 52.68
N ARG A 164 14.57 2.16 52.46
CA ARG A 164 15.69 2.09 53.40
C ARG A 164 15.27 2.78 54.70
N ARG A 165 15.30 2.04 55.82
CA ARG A 165 15.28 2.62 57.17
C ARG A 165 16.65 3.28 57.41
N TRP A 166 16.65 4.54 57.79
CA TRP A 166 17.81 5.20 58.39
C TRP A 166 17.85 4.82 59.89
N PRO A 167 19.01 4.42 60.45
CA PRO A 167 19.17 4.33 61.89
C PRO A 167 19.27 5.74 62.50
N MET A 168 18.72 5.87 63.71
CA MET A 168 18.91 7.01 64.61
C MET A 168 20.37 7.12 65.06
#